data_AF-A0A7S0HWX0-F1
#
_entry.id   AF-A0A7S0HWX0-F1
#
_cell.length_a   1.000
_cell.length_b   1.000
_cell.length_c   1.000
_cell.angle_alpha   90.00
_cell.angle_beta   90.00
_cell.angle_gamma   90.00
#
_symmetry.space_group_name_H-M   'P 1'
#
loop_
_entity.id
_entity.type
_entity.pdbx_description
1 polymer ?
#
loop_
_entity_poly.entity_id
_entity_poly.type
_entity_poly.pdbx_seq_one_letter_code
_entity_poly.pdbx_strand_id
1 'polypeptide(L)'
;GGGLVTWEIDSANEKFLLPFTRKLQHVYDISVESQVLYFASLAVAPKYSSAHGAFVLSSDSLNDFINSKEWSFDSTTEMERTFHFFFFLPPKSLSPLRISSPSGEILESSAFVIQEYGGVYIFPAHQEETLISEDQLRAPMQHLVGQLRKLLGMQIPPNVRALVDHEAALPAWQLDAFRRAVTAARTLETRKTLSSLKSLIDGMSNMVIRDEIGHGVQEAVARLQTAEEAWSRADFTSASKEAAYACERAEDVFFDPSILSMVTLSHTRSSSFPG
;
A
#
# COMPACT_ATOMS: atom_id res chain seq x y z
N GLY A 1 14.96 -15.02 30.67
CA GLY A 1 15.87 -14.05 30.05
C GLY A 1 15.89 -14.32 28.56
N GLY A 2 15.38 -13.41 27.75
CA GLY A 2 15.50 -13.47 26.29
C GLY A 2 16.52 -12.43 25.87
N GLY A 3 17.60 -12.84 25.20
CA GLY A 3 18.54 -11.90 24.60
C GLY A 3 17.83 -11.04 23.54
N LEU A 4 18.34 -9.84 23.31
CA LEU A 4 17.87 -9.00 22.20
C LEU A 4 18.16 -9.72 20.88
N VAL A 5 17.11 -10.06 20.15
CA VAL A 5 17.23 -10.66 18.81
C VAL A 5 17.48 -9.55 17.80
N THR A 6 18.56 -9.67 17.04
CA THR A 6 18.91 -8.75 15.96
C THR A 6 18.43 -9.31 14.62
N TRP A 7 18.28 -8.45 13.61
CA TRP A 7 17.66 -8.83 12.34
C TRP A 7 18.46 -8.25 11.18
N GLU A 8 18.81 -9.06 10.18
CA GLU A 8 19.47 -8.61 8.94
C GLU A 8 18.46 -8.01 7.94
N ILE A 9 17.63 -7.05 8.40
CA ILE A 9 16.57 -6.45 7.58
C ILE A 9 17.13 -5.70 6.37
N ASP A 10 18.25 -4.99 6.52
CA ASP A 10 18.84 -4.22 5.43
C ASP A 10 19.27 -5.12 4.27
N SER A 11 19.99 -6.21 4.57
CA SER A 11 20.40 -7.21 3.56
C SER A 11 19.19 -7.85 2.89
N ALA A 12 18.18 -8.23 3.69
CA ALA A 12 16.93 -8.78 3.17
C ALA A 12 16.17 -7.78 2.28
N ASN A 13 16.16 -6.50 2.61
CA ASN A 13 15.56 -5.45 1.79
C ASN A 13 16.28 -5.31 0.45
N GLU A 14 17.62 -5.23 0.47
CA GLU A 14 18.44 -5.10 -0.74
C GLU A 14 18.22 -6.26 -1.72
N LYS A 15 18.05 -7.48 -1.19
CA LYS A 15 17.88 -8.69 -1.96
C LYS A 15 16.44 -8.93 -2.43
N PHE A 16 15.45 -8.69 -1.57
CA PHE A 16 14.08 -9.15 -1.81
C PHE A 16 13.07 -8.03 -2.10
N LEU A 17 13.24 -6.82 -1.56
CA LEU A 17 12.26 -5.74 -1.69
C LEU A 17 12.70 -4.68 -2.70
N LEU A 18 13.92 -4.18 -2.58
CA LEU A 18 14.43 -3.11 -3.44
C LEU A 18 14.45 -3.45 -4.94
N PRO A 19 14.74 -4.69 -5.39
CA PRO A 19 14.65 -4.99 -6.82
C PRO A 19 13.21 -4.93 -7.35
N PHE A 20 12.21 -5.17 -6.49
CA PHE A 20 10.81 -4.99 -6.84
C PHE A 20 10.45 -3.50 -6.95
N THR A 21 10.78 -2.70 -5.94
CA THR A 21 10.45 -1.25 -5.93
C THR A 21 11.17 -0.49 -7.03
N ARG A 22 12.45 -0.80 -7.32
CA ARG A 22 13.21 -0.21 -8.43
C ARG A 22 12.54 -0.40 -9.80
N LYS A 23 11.83 -1.51 -10.04
CA LYS A 23 11.08 -1.71 -11.30
C LYS A 23 9.86 -0.78 -11.41
N LEU A 24 9.33 -0.33 -10.29
CA LEU A 24 8.17 0.55 -10.18
C LEU A 24 8.53 2.03 -10.10
N GLN A 25 9.81 2.40 -10.03
CA GLN A 25 10.29 3.79 -9.89
C GLN A 25 9.77 4.77 -10.96
N HIS A 26 9.33 4.26 -12.12
CA HIS A 26 8.77 5.08 -13.20
C HIS A 26 7.25 5.25 -13.11
N VAL A 27 6.62 4.58 -12.14
CA VAL A 27 5.17 4.60 -11.90
C VAL A 27 4.87 5.27 -10.57
N TYR A 28 5.70 5.03 -9.54
CA TYR A 28 5.60 5.60 -8.22
C TYR A 28 6.97 6.06 -7.73
N ASP A 29 6.96 7.11 -6.91
CA ASP A 29 8.04 7.37 -5.98
C ASP A 29 7.81 6.49 -4.73
N ILE A 30 8.80 5.69 -4.34
CA ILE A 30 8.67 4.69 -3.29
C ILE A 30 9.82 4.86 -2.31
N SER A 31 9.50 5.23 -1.08
CA SER A 31 10.39 5.11 0.08
C SER A 31 10.16 3.78 0.80
N VAL A 32 11.21 3.26 1.44
CA VAL A 32 11.15 2.07 2.28
C VAL A 32 11.80 2.40 3.60
N GLU A 33 11.05 2.21 4.68
CA GLU A 33 11.51 2.38 6.05
C GLU A 33 11.30 1.09 6.83
N SER A 34 12.22 0.79 7.74
CA SER A 34 12.13 -0.40 8.57
C SER A 34 12.55 -0.10 10.00
N GLN A 35 11.82 -0.69 10.94
CA GLN A 35 12.11 -0.59 12.37
C GLN A 35 11.94 -1.96 13.04
N VAL A 36 12.71 -2.19 14.11
CA VAL A 36 12.59 -3.38 14.96
C VAL A 36 12.03 -2.97 16.31
N LEU A 37 10.83 -3.45 16.64
CA LEU A 37 10.18 -3.18 17.91
C LEU A 37 10.29 -4.40 18.84
N TYR A 38 10.86 -4.19 20.01
CA TYR A 38 11.04 -5.23 21.03
C TYR A 38 9.86 -5.25 22.01
N PHE A 39 9.51 -6.44 22.48
CA PHE A 39 8.48 -6.65 23.51
C PHE A 39 7.08 -6.15 23.12
N ALA A 40 6.74 -6.21 21.83
CA ALA A 40 5.40 -5.92 21.33
C ALA A 40 4.36 -6.86 21.95
N SER A 41 3.34 -6.31 22.61
CA SER A 41 2.19 -7.12 23.07
C SER A 41 1.21 -7.31 21.93
N LEU A 42 0.66 -8.53 21.82
CA LEU A 42 -0.46 -8.81 20.93
C LEU A 42 -1.75 -8.27 21.56
N ALA A 43 -2.56 -7.55 20.79
CA ALA A 43 -3.88 -7.11 21.25
C ALA A 43 -4.85 -8.30 21.41
N VAL A 44 -4.67 -9.37 20.62
CA VAL A 44 -5.39 -10.64 20.76
C VAL A 44 -4.48 -11.71 21.34
N ALA A 45 -4.89 -12.30 22.47
CA ALA A 45 -4.17 -13.41 23.09
C ALA A 45 -4.40 -14.73 22.31
N PRO A 46 -3.32 -15.39 21.83
CA PRO A 46 -3.44 -16.72 21.23
C PRO A 46 -3.99 -17.76 22.24
N LYS A 47 -4.76 -18.73 21.74
CA LYS A 47 -5.29 -19.83 22.58
C LYS A 47 -4.48 -21.11 22.34
N TYR A 48 -4.08 -21.78 23.41
CA TYR A 48 -3.40 -23.07 23.29
C TYR A 48 -4.38 -24.15 22.82
N SER A 49 -4.06 -24.83 21.71
CA SER A 49 -4.79 -26.00 21.22
C SER A 49 -4.01 -27.27 21.55
N SER A 50 -4.53 -28.08 22.46
CA SER A 50 -3.96 -29.38 22.79
C SER A 50 -3.97 -30.36 21.61
N ALA A 51 -4.96 -30.23 20.72
CA ALA A 51 -5.08 -31.06 19.52
C ALA A 51 -3.94 -30.83 18.52
N HIS A 52 -3.40 -29.60 18.47
CA HIS A 52 -2.33 -29.22 17.54
C HIS A 52 -0.98 -28.99 18.21
N GLY A 53 -0.92 -29.05 19.54
CA GLY A 53 0.31 -28.78 20.31
C GLY A 53 0.88 -27.37 20.07
N ALA A 54 0.01 -26.40 19.80
CA ALA A 54 0.39 -25.06 19.36
C ALA A 54 -0.54 -23.99 19.93
N PHE A 55 -0.03 -22.78 20.05
CA PHE A 55 -0.86 -21.59 20.21
C PHE A 55 -1.48 -21.22 18.87
N VAL A 56 -2.76 -20.86 18.90
CA VAL A 56 -3.56 -20.63 17.70
C VAL A 56 -4.22 -19.24 17.76
N LEU A 57 -4.10 -18.51 16.66
CA LEU A 57 -4.86 -17.30 16.36
C LEU A 57 -5.95 -17.64 15.34
N SER A 58 -7.20 -17.32 15.68
CA SER A 58 -8.30 -17.48 14.74
C SER A 58 -8.23 -16.41 13.65
N SER A 59 -8.50 -16.79 12.40
CA SER A 59 -8.59 -15.86 11.27
C SER A 59 -9.56 -14.69 11.53
N ASP A 60 -10.63 -14.92 12.30
CA ASP A 60 -11.64 -13.90 12.62
C ASP A 60 -11.11 -12.79 13.53
N SER A 61 -10.02 -13.06 14.24
CA SER A 61 -9.40 -12.13 15.19
C SER A 61 -8.16 -11.41 14.63
N LEU A 62 -7.81 -11.65 13.37
CA LEU A 62 -6.57 -11.13 12.78
C LEU A 62 -6.62 -9.61 12.51
N ASN A 63 -7.80 -9.02 12.33
CA ASN A 63 -7.94 -7.57 12.19
C ASN A 63 -7.54 -6.84 13.46
N ASP A 64 -7.73 -7.46 14.63
CA ASP A 64 -7.37 -6.92 15.94
C ASP A 64 -5.92 -7.27 16.33
N PHE A 65 -5.11 -7.83 15.41
CA PHE A 65 -3.75 -8.27 15.72
C PHE A 65 -2.82 -7.10 16.09
N ILE A 66 -2.98 -5.96 15.41
CA ILE A 66 -2.15 -4.77 15.62
C ILE A 66 -2.65 -4.01 16.85
N ASN A 67 -1.77 -3.83 17.83
CA ASN A 67 -2.05 -2.92 18.95
C ASN A 67 -1.68 -1.48 18.58
N SER A 68 -2.56 -0.79 17.85
CA SER A 68 -2.34 0.59 17.37
C SER A 68 -2.12 1.62 18.48
N LYS A 69 -2.43 1.28 19.75
CA LYS A 69 -2.16 2.15 20.91
C LYS A 69 -0.73 2.05 21.41
N GLU A 70 -0.07 0.90 21.21
CA GLU A 70 1.31 0.67 21.66
C GLU A 70 2.32 0.75 20.52
N TRP A 71 1.90 0.45 19.30
CA TRP A 71 2.77 0.50 18.13
C TRP A 71 2.61 1.90 17.53
N SER A 72 3.43 2.85 18.00
CA SER A 72 3.46 4.20 17.44
C SER A 72 4.00 4.12 16.02
N PHE A 73 3.11 4.17 15.04
CA PHE A 73 3.49 4.34 13.64
C PHE A 73 3.70 5.83 13.43
N ASP A 74 4.90 6.22 12.99
CA ASP A 74 5.17 7.62 12.67
C ASP A 74 4.11 8.14 11.71
N SER A 75 3.63 9.35 12.00
CA SER A 75 2.50 9.98 11.34
C SER A 75 2.78 10.09 9.84
N THR A 76 2.15 9.24 9.05
CA THR A 76 2.09 9.43 7.61
C THR A 76 1.24 10.67 7.36
N THR A 77 1.78 11.62 6.61
CA THR A 77 0.97 12.75 6.17
C THR A 77 -0.18 12.22 5.31
N GLU A 78 -1.38 12.80 5.39
CA GLU A 78 -2.59 12.36 4.66
C GLU A 78 -2.38 12.24 3.14
N MET A 79 -1.33 12.85 2.60
CA MET A 79 -0.96 12.84 1.19
C MET A 79 -0.18 11.58 0.76
N GLU A 80 0.32 10.76 1.69
CA GLU A 80 1.15 9.59 1.37
C GLU A 80 0.39 8.28 1.58
N ARG A 81 0.30 7.46 0.53
CA ARG A 81 -0.25 6.09 0.64
C ARG A 81 0.80 5.15 1.21
N THR A 82 0.62 4.78 2.47
CA THR A 82 1.54 3.90 3.19
C THR A 82 0.98 2.49 3.32
N PHE A 83 1.83 1.49 3.09
CA PHE A 83 1.54 0.09 3.39
C PHE A 83 2.43 -0.39 4.52
N HIS A 84 1.84 -0.87 5.61
CA HIS A 84 2.56 -1.39 6.76
C HIS A 84 2.76 -2.90 6.64
N PHE A 85 4.00 -3.36 6.81
CA PHE A 85 4.34 -4.78 6.82
C PHE A 85 5.01 -5.18 8.12
N PHE A 86 4.53 -6.27 8.73
CA PHE A 86 4.96 -6.71 10.05
C PHE A 86 5.51 -8.13 10.01
N PHE A 87 6.69 -8.31 10.59
CA PHE A 87 7.26 -9.63 10.86
C PHE A 87 7.24 -9.87 12.36
N PHE A 88 6.42 -10.83 12.79
CA PHE A 88 6.22 -11.14 14.21
C PHE A 88 6.93 -12.43 14.60
N LEU A 89 7.92 -12.32 15.49
CA LEU A 89 8.59 -13.45 16.11
C LEU A 89 7.95 -13.76 17.47
N PRO A 90 7.27 -14.91 17.65
CA PRO A 90 6.65 -15.22 18.92
C PRO A 90 7.70 -15.47 20.03
N PRO A 91 7.43 -15.06 21.28
CA PRO A 91 8.25 -15.45 22.42
C PRO A 91 8.15 -16.97 22.68
N LYS A 92 9.13 -17.54 23.40
CA LYS A 92 9.14 -18.98 23.75
C LYS A 92 7.83 -19.46 24.39
N SER A 93 7.19 -18.61 25.21
CA SER A 93 5.93 -18.93 25.89
C SER A 93 4.72 -19.07 24.96
N LEU A 94 4.78 -18.51 23.74
CA LEU A 94 3.72 -18.56 22.74
C LEU A 94 4.13 -19.37 21.50
N SER A 95 5.22 -20.14 21.60
CA SER A 95 5.74 -20.95 20.51
C SER A 95 5.34 -22.42 20.67
N PRO A 96 4.96 -23.13 19.58
CA PRO A 96 4.75 -22.62 18.23
C PRO A 96 3.43 -21.83 18.11
N LEU A 97 3.40 -20.84 17.21
CA LEU A 97 2.23 -20.02 16.91
C LEU A 97 1.72 -20.33 15.49
N ARG A 98 0.41 -20.57 15.36
CA ARG A 98 -0.25 -20.91 14.09
C ARG A 98 -1.54 -20.12 13.90
N ILE A 99 -1.98 -20.04 12.66
CA ILE A 99 -3.26 -19.44 12.29
C ILE A 99 -4.25 -20.57 12.01
N SER A 100 -5.47 -20.47 12.51
CA SER A 100 -6.56 -21.39 12.16
C SER A 100 -7.67 -20.70 11.38
N SER A 101 -8.37 -21.49 10.57
CA SER A 101 -9.66 -21.11 10.00
C SER A 101 -10.73 -20.96 11.10
N PRO A 102 -11.91 -20.40 10.76
CA PRO A 102 -13.06 -20.37 11.67
C PRO A 102 -13.58 -21.78 12.00
N SER A 103 -13.29 -22.78 11.15
CA SER A 103 -13.61 -24.19 11.39
C SER A 103 -12.61 -24.90 12.32
N GLY A 104 -11.54 -24.23 12.73
CA GLY A 104 -10.51 -24.77 13.64
C GLY A 104 -9.38 -25.53 12.95
N GLU A 105 -9.35 -25.57 11.62
CA GLU A 105 -8.24 -26.18 10.86
C GLU A 105 -7.04 -25.24 10.80
N ILE A 106 -5.83 -25.78 10.96
CA ILE A 106 -4.60 -24.98 10.85
C ILE A 106 -4.36 -24.59 9.39
N LEU A 107 -4.20 -23.30 9.14
CA LEU A 107 -3.85 -22.78 7.83
C LEU A 107 -2.37 -23.04 7.54
N GLU A 108 -2.06 -23.37 6.29
CA GLU A 108 -0.67 -23.51 5.82
C GLU A 108 0.07 -22.17 5.77
N SER A 109 -0.65 -21.09 5.45
CA SER A 109 -0.10 -19.74 5.40
C SER A 109 0.14 -19.19 6.80
N SER A 110 1.34 -18.69 7.06
CA SER A 110 1.68 -17.92 8.27
C SER A 110 1.58 -16.40 8.04
N ALA A 111 1.02 -15.99 6.91
CA ALA A 111 0.86 -14.58 6.54
C ALA A 111 -0.60 -14.23 6.21
N PHE A 112 -0.99 -12.99 6.52
CA PHE A 112 -2.32 -12.45 6.27
C PHE A 112 -2.26 -10.95 6.01
N VAL A 113 -3.34 -10.40 5.46
CA VAL A 113 -3.49 -8.96 5.17
C VAL A 113 -4.53 -8.39 6.12
N ILE A 114 -4.22 -7.26 6.73
CA ILE A 114 -5.15 -6.44 7.51
C ILE A 114 -5.60 -5.31 6.60
N GLN A 115 -6.91 -5.17 6.40
CA GLN A 115 -7.48 -4.11 5.57
C GLN A 115 -7.03 -2.74 6.10
N GLU A 116 -6.71 -1.82 5.18
CA GLU A 116 -6.27 -0.44 5.47
C GLU A 116 -4.91 -0.29 6.18
N TYR A 117 -4.32 -1.36 6.71
CA TYR A 117 -2.98 -1.36 7.30
C TYR A 117 -1.92 -1.94 6.37
N GLY A 118 -2.10 -3.20 5.94
CA GLY A 118 -1.11 -3.90 5.11
C GLY A 118 -0.95 -5.37 5.47
N GLY A 119 0.28 -5.87 5.55
CA GLY A 119 0.58 -7.30 5.65
C GLY A 119 1.24 -7.72 6.97
N VAL A 120 0.93 -8.91 7.46
CA VAL A 120 1.60 -9.52 8.61
C VAL A 120 2.12 -10.90 8.23
N TYR A 121 3.34 -11.21 8.68
CA TYR A 121 3.93 -12.55 8.66
C TYR A 121 4.27 -12.95 10.10
N ILE A 122 3.81 -14.12 10.52
CA ILE A 122 4.12 -14.70 11.83
C ILE A 122 5.16 -15.81 11.65
N PHE A 123 6.25 -15.73 12.40
CA PHE A 123 7.20 -16.84 12.44
C PHE A 123 6.54 -18.07 13.08
N PRO A 124 6.61 -19.25 12.44
CA PRO A 124 5.97 -20.46 12.95
C PRO A 124 6.42 -20.85 14.37
N ALA A 125 7.65 -20.57 14.73
CA ALA A 125 8.21 -20.89 16.04
C ALA A 125 9.20 -19.83 16.47
N HIS A 126 9.42 -19.77 17.78
CA HIS A 126 10.52 -19.00 18.34
C HIS A 126 11.85 -19.46 17.75
N GLN A 127 12.73 -18.51 17.49
CA GLN A 127 14.09 -18.74 17.03
C GLN A 127 15.02 -18.65 18.24
N GLU A 128 15.87 -19.66 18.45
CA GLU A 128 16.82 -19.65 19.57
C GLU A 128 18.05 -18.78 19.27
N GLU A 129 18.28 -18.47 17.99
CA GLU A 129 19.36 -17.59 17.57
C GLU A 129 19.15 -16.15 18.05
N THR A 130 20.26 -15.48 18.34
CA THR A 130 20.29 -14.04 18.67
C THR A 130 20.25 -13.14 17.43
N LEU A 131 20.35 -13.73 16.24
CA LEU A 131 20.35 -13.06 14.95
C LEU A 131 19.41 -13.81 14.01
N ILE A 132 18.42 -13.11 13.47
CA ILE A 132 17.61 -13.58 12.35
C ILE A 132 18.35 -13.22 11.07
N SER A 133 18.86 -14.24 10.38
CA SER A 133 19.63 -14.06 9.16
C SER A 133 18.76 -13.71 7.96
N GLU A 134 19.39 -13.16 6.91
CA GLU A 134 18.75 -12.92 5.61
C GLU A 134 18.02 -14.17 5.07
N ASP A 135 18.60 -15.37 5.23
CA ASP A 135 18.00 -16.61 4.75
C ASP A 135 16.72 -16.98 5.53
N GLN A 136 16.68 -16.72 6.84
CA GLN A 136 15.46 -16.87 7.63
C GLN A 136 14.39 -15.81 7.24
N LEU A 137 14.82 -14.67 6.69
CA LEU A 137 13.93 -13.60 6.20
C LEU A 137 13.39 -13.83 4.79
N ARG A 138 13.92 -14.81 4.05
CA ARG A 138 13.48 -15.14 2.68
C ARG A 138 11.97 -15.36 2.58
N ALA A 139 11.42 -16.26 3.40
CA ALA A 139 10.00 -16.57 3.37
C ALA A 139 9.12 -15.37 3.79
N PRO A 140 9.39 -14.65 4.91
CA PRO A 140 8.71 -13.40 5.24
C PRO A 140 8.72 -12.38 4.09
N MET A 141 9.89 -12.15 3.47
CA MET A 141 10.04 -11.18 2.38
C MET A 141 9.29 -11.59 1.11
N GLN A 142 9.25 -12.88 0.76
CA GLN A 142 8.43 -13.38 -0.35
C GLN A 142 6.94 -13.11 -0.12
N HIS A 143 6.45 -13.30 1.12
CA HIS A 143 5.06 -13.00 1.47
C HIS A 143 4.79 -11.50 1.39
N LEU A 144 5.71 -10.66 1.89
CA LEU A 144 5.62 -9.20 1.79
C LEU A 144 5.47 -8.76 0.33
N VAL A 145 6.39 -9.20 -0.55
CA VAL A 145 6.32 -8.84 -1.98
C VAL A 145 5.03 -9.37 -2.63
N GLY A 146 4.60 -10.58 -2.27
CA GLY A 146 3.34 -11.16 -2.75
C GLY A 146 2.11 -10.35 -2.32
N GLN A 147 2.07 -9.89 -1.07
CA GLN A 147 1.01 -9.04 -0.55
C GLN A 147 1.05 -7.64 -1.17
N LEU A 148 2.23 -7.04 -1.31
CA LEU A 148 2.40 -5.74 -1.97
C LEU A 148 1.89 -5.76 -3.41
N ARG A 149 2.18 -6.82 -4.18
CA ARG A 149 1.63 -7.01 -5.53
C ARG A 149 0.10 -7.01 -5.51
N LYS A 150 -0.53 -7.71 -4.56
CA LYS A 150 -1.99 -7.75 -4.43
C LYS A 150 -2.56 -6.38 -4.07
N LEU A 151 -1.95 -5.67 -3.12
CA LEU A 151 -2.36 -4.33 -2.68
C LEU A 151 -2.23 -3.29 -3.79
N LEU A 152 -1.20 -3.42 -4.65
CA LEU A 152 -1.06 -2.62 -5.86
C LEU A 152 -2.04 -3.02 -6.98
N GLY A 153 -2.87 -4.05 -6.79
CA GLY A 153 -3.83 -4.50 -7.80
C GLY A 153 -3.18 -5.22 -8.98
N MET A 154 -1.95 -5.73 -8.83
CA MET A 154 -1.29 -6.51 -9.87
C MET A 154 -1.96 -7.88 -9.97
N GLN A 155 -2.82 -8.04 -10.98
CA GLN A 155 -3.49 -9.30 -11.22
C GLN A 155 -2.52 -10.34 -11.78
N ILE A 156 -2.69 -11.58 -11.31
CA ILE A 156 -2.06 -12.76 -11.91
C ILE A 156 -3.13 -13.40 -12.79
N PRO A 157 -2.94 -13.48 -14.12
CA PRO A 157 -3.88 -14.14 -15.00
C PRO A 157 -4.13 -15.60 -14.57
N PRO A 158 -5.34 -16.14 -14.74
CA PRO A 158 -5.71 -17.47 -14.25
C PRO A 158 -4.87 -18.61 -14.85
N ASN A 159 -4.26 -18.38 -16.01
CA ASN A 159 -3.36 -19.32 -16.68
C ASN A 159 -1.91 -19.28 -16.16
N VAL A 160 -1.56 -18.33 -15.30
CA VAL A 160 -0.23 -18.23 -14.67
C VAL A 160 -0.25 -19.00 -13.35
N ARG A 161 0.32 -20.20 -13.35
CA ARG A 161 0.33 -21.11 -12.19
C ARG A 161 1.39 -20.75 -11.14
N ALA A 162 2.49 -20.14 -11.57
CA ALA A 162 3.54 -19.67 -10.69
C ALA A 162 4.23 -18.47 -11.34
N LEU A 163 4.52 -17.45 -10.53
CA LEU A 163 5.52 -16.45 -10.89
C LEU A 163 6.87 -17.12 -10.59
N VAL A 164 7.75 -17.22 -11.58
CA VAL A 164 9.06 -17.85 -11.38
C VAL A 164 9.74 -17.11 -10.23
N ASP A 165 10.03 -17.87 -9.18
CA ASP A 165 10.49 -17.43 -7.88
C ASP A 165 11.97 -17.02 -7.94
N HIS A 166 12.29 -16.07 -8.81
CA HIS A 166 13.52 -15.32 -8.66
C HIS A 166 13.22 -14.20 -7.68
N GLU A 167 13.76 -14.33 -6.47
CA GLU A 167 14.08 -13.26 -5.51
C GLU A 167 13.62 -11.88 -6.02
N ALA A 168 12.50 -11.38 -5.50
CA ALA A 168 11.92 -10.06 -5.81
C ALA A 168 11.38 -9.78 -7.23
N ALA A 169 11.62 -10.63 -8.23
CA ALA A 169 11.48 -10.19 -9.62
C ALA A 169 10.01 -10.05 -10.06
N LEU A 170 9.58 -8.82 -10.34
CA LEU A 170 8.37 -8.52 -11.11
C LEU A 170 8.60 -8.86 -12.60
N PRO A 171 7.88 -9.83 -13.21
CA PRO A 171 8.05 -10.15 -14.62
C PRO A 171 7.74 -8.96 -15.53
N ALA A 172 8.43 -8.85 -16.66
CA ALA A 172 8.27 -7.72 -17.58
C ALA A 172 6.83 -7.56 -18.09
N TRP A 173 6.15 -8.68 -18.41
CA TRP A 173 4.75 -8.65 -18.84
C TRP A 173 3.81 -8.14 -17.73
N GLN A 174 4.09 -8.48 -16.47
CA GLN A 174 3.26 -8.06 -15.33
C GLN A 174 3.46 -6.56 -15.06
N LEU A 175 4.71 -6.09 -15.15
CA LEU A 175 5.03 -4.65 -15.08
C LEU A 175 4.36 -3.86 -16.21
N ASP A 176 4.39 -4.37 -17.45
CA ASP A 176 3.74 -3.71 -18.59
C ASP A 176 2.21 -3.66 -18.43
N ALA A 177 1.58 -4.77 -18.07
CA ALA A 177 0.14 -4.83 -17.78
C ALA A 177 -0.25 -3.85 -16.67
N PHE A 178 0.54 -3.83 -15.59
CA PHE A 178 0.34 -2.91 -14.47
C PHE A 178 0.47 -1.45 -14.89
N ARG A 179 1.52 -1.09 -15.63
CA ARG A 179 1.72 0.27 -16.16
C ARG A 179 0.54 0.73 -16.99
N ARG A 180 0.05 -0.11 -17.90
CA ARG A 180 -1.11 0.20 -18.74
C ARG A 180 -2.37 0.43 -17.91
N ALA A 181 -2.63 -0.46 -16.94
CA ALA A 181 -3.79 -0.33 -16.06
C ALA A 181 -3.75 0.96 -15.23
N VAL A 182 -2.61 1.26 -14.60
CA VAL A 182 -2.43 2.48 -13.80
C VAL A 182 -2.51 3.74 -14.65
N THR A 183 -1.94 3.72 -15.86
CA THR A 183 -2.02 4.85 -16.79
C THR A 183 -3.47 5.14 -17.16
N ALA A 184 -4.23 4.11 -17.57
CA ALA A 184 -5.64 4.28 -17.90
C ALA A 184 -6.47 4.80 -16.71
N ALA A 185 -6.21 4.28 -15.51
CA ALA A 185 -6.87 4.73 -14.29
C ALA A 185 -6.56 6.22 -13.99
N ARG A 186 -5.29 6.62 -14.04
CA ARG A 186 -4.85 8.01 -13.82
C ARG A 186 -5.40 8.98 -14.85
N THR A 187 -5.38 8.61 -16.14
CA THR A 187 -5.97 9.42 -17.21
C THR A 187 -7.47 9.62 -16.96
N LEU A 188 -8.20 8.57 -16.59
CA LEU A 188 -9.62 8.66 -16.29
C LEU A 188 -9.87 9.55 -15.05
N GLU A 189 -9.10 9.37 -13.99
CA GLU A 189 -9.25 10.15 -12.76
C GLU A 189 -8.94 11.63 -13.00
N THR A 190 -7.84 11.94 -13.70
CA THR A 190 -7.49 13.31 -14.11
C THR A 190 -8.65 13.98 -14.85
N ARG A 191 -9.26 13.30 -15.84
CA ARG A 191 -10.40 13.84 -16.58
C ARG A 191 -11.60 14.10 -15.68
N LYS A 192 -11.90 13.20 -14.74
CA LYS A 192 -12.99 13.39 -13.77
C LYS A 192 -12.70 14.58 -12.86
N THR A 193 -11.51 14.66 -12.28
CA THR A 193 -11.10 15.76 -11.39
C THR A 193 -11.19 17.11 -12.09
N LEU A 194 -10.68 17.22 -13.32
CA LEU A 194 -10.77 18.44 -14.13
C LEU A 194 -12.23 18.78 -14.50
N SER A 195 -13.06 17.78 -14.81
CA SER A 195 -14.49 17.98 -15.09
C SER A 195 -15.27 18.44 -13.86
N SER A 196 -14.97 17.88 -12.69
CA SER A 196 -15.54 18.28 -11.40
C SER A 196 -15.12 19.71 -11.06
N LEU A 197 -13.85 20.04 -11.24
CA LEU A 197 -13.34 21.41 -11.09
C LEU A 197 -14.11 22.36 -12.00
N LYS A 198 -14.19 22.08 -13.30
CA LYS A 198 -14.97 22.91 -14.24
C LYS A 198 -16.41 23.13 -13.78
N SER A 199 -17.07 22.08 -13.30
CA SER A 199 -18.46 22.16 -12.84
C SER A 199 -18.61 23.04 -11.59
N LEU A 200 -17.64 23.00 -10.67
CA LEU A 200 -17.58 23.88 -9.50
C LEU A 200 -17.42 25.36 -9.91
N ILE A 201 -16.52 25.61 -10.86
CA ILE A 201 -16.23 26.94 -11.40
C ILE A 201 -17.48 27.54 -12.07
N ASP A 202 -18.15 26.78 -12.94
CA ASP A 202 -19.36 27.22 -13.64
C ASP A 202 -20.52 27.50 -12.68
N GLY A 203 -20.61 26.75 -11.57
CA GLY A 203 -21.66 26.89 -10.56
C GLY A 203 -21.53 28.13 -9.67
N MET A 204 -20.40 28.85 -9.72
CA MET A 204 -20.10 29.99 -8.86
C MET A 204 -19.91 31.28 -9.65
N SER A 205 -20.94 32.13 -9.66
CA SER A 205 -21.03 33.34 -10.50
C SER A 205 -20.02 34.46 -10.22
N ASN A 206 -19.20 34.39 -9.16
CA ASN A 206 -18.21 35.41 -8.77
C ASN A 206 -16.89 34.81 -8.24
N MET A 207 -16.41 33.73 -8.87
CA MET A 207 -15.18 33.10 -8.41
C MET A 207 -13.94 33.82 -8.97
N VAL A 208 -13.07 34.31 -8.08
CA VAL A 208 -11.73 34.82 -8.42
C VAL A 208 -10.75 33.64 -8.37
N ILE A 209 -10.37 33.12 -9.54
CA ILE A 209 -9.35 32.09 -9.67
C ILE A 209 -7.98 32.76 -9.56
N ARG A 210 -7.12 32.28 -8.65
CA ARG A 210 -5.72 32.71 -8.62
C ARG A 210 -5.00 32.22 -9.87
N ASP A 211 -4.09 33.02 -10.42
CA ASP A 211 -3.33 32.65 -11.62
C ASP A 211 -2.60 31.30 -11.46
N GLU A 212 -2.12 30.99 -10.26
CA GLU A 212 -1.49 29.72 -9.87
C GLU A 212 -2.41 28.50 -10.15
N ILE A 213 -3.69 28.61 -9.80
CA ILE A 213 -4.71 27.58 -10.05
C ILE A 213 -4.95 27.44 -11.55
N GLY A 214 -5.06 28.57 -12.26
CA GLY A 214 -5.21 28.58 -13.71
C GLY A 214 -4.03 27.89 -14.43
N HIS A 215 -2.81 28.20 -14.02
CA HIS A 215 -1.59 27.56 -14.53
C HIS A 215 -1.55 26.07 -14.21
N GLY A 216 -1.90 25.65 -12.99
CA GLY A 216 -1.96 24.24 -12.61
C GLY A 216 -2.96 23.44 -13.46
N VAL A 217 -4.14 24.00 -13.75
CA VAL A 217 -5.10 23.37 -14.67
C VAL A 217 -4.53 23.23 -16.08
N GLN A 218 -3.92 24.29 -16.61
CA GLN A 218 -3.31 24.26 -17.94
C GLN A 218 -2.20 23.20 -18.02
N GLU A 219 -1.36 23.11 -16.99
CA GLU A 219 -0.32 22.09 -16.91
C GLU A 219 -0.91 20.68 -16.87
N ALA A 220 -1.90 20.43 -16.01
CA ALA A 220 -2.57 19.13 -15.93
C ALA A 220 -3.16 18.70 -17.28
N VAL A 221 -3.81 19.61 -18.01
CA VAL A 221 -4.36 19.34 -19.35
C VAL A 221 -3.27 19.05 -20.37
N ALA A 222 -2.20 19.84 -20.40
CA ALA A 222 -1.09 19.64 -21.34
C ALA A 222 -0.37 18.31 -21.10
N ARG A 223 -0.15 17.95 -19.83
CA ARG A 223 0.42 16.65 -19.43
C ARG A 223 -0.48 15.49 -19.81
N LEU A 224 -1.79 15.62 -19.61
CA LEU A 224 -2.76 14.61 -20.02
C LEU A 224 -2.75 14.38 -21.54
N GLN A 225 -2.70 15.44 -22.34
CA GLN A 225 -2.57 15.35 -23.80
C GLN A 225 -1.29 14.63 -24.21
N THR A 226 -0.16 14.99 -23.58
CA THR A 226 1.14 14.34 -23.82
C THR A 226 1.08 12.85 -23.49
N ALA A 227 0.39 12.47 -22.40
CA ALA A 227 0.19 11.08 -22.04
C ALA A 227 -0.60 10.30 -23.10
N GLU A 228 -1.66 10.90 -23.65
CA GLU A 228 -2.50 10.30 -24.70
C GLU A 228 -1.76 10.14 -26.05
N GLU A 229 -0.91 11.11 -26.39
CA GLU A 229 -0.03 11.03 -27.57
C GLU A 229 1.03 9.94 -27.41
N ALA A 230 1.67 9.85 -26.22
CA ALA A 230 2.62 8.79 -25.91
C ALA A 230 1.96 7.41 -25.95
N TRP A 231 0.75 7.29 -25.40
CA TRP A 231 -0.06 6.08 -25.44
C TRP A 231 -0.34 5.64 -26.88
N SER A 232 -0.72 6.58 -27.75
CA SER A 232 -1.01 6.32 -29.17
C SER A 232 0.21 5.83 -29.95
N ARG A 233 1.42 6.20 -29.50
CA ARG A 233 2.70 5.72 -30.05
C ARG A 233 3.22 4.43 -29.39
N ALA A 234 2.44 3.82 -28.52
CA ALA A 234 2.82 2.66 -27.70
C ALA A 234 4.04 2.89 -26.78
N ASP A 235 4.37 4.15 -26.47
CA ASP A 235 5.35 4.48 -25.44
C ASP A 235 4.66 4.53 -24.07
N PHE A 236 4.40 3.34 -23.52
CA PHE A 236 3.68 3.21 -22.24
C PHE A 236 4.47 3.70 -21.03
N THR A 237 5.79 3.82 -21.13
CA THR A 237 6.61 4.34 -20.02
C THR A 237 6.41 5.85 -19.91
N SER A 238 6.54 6.57 -21.03
CA SER A 238 6.29 8.01 -21.07
C SER A 238 4.82 8.31 -20.78
N ALA A 239 3.89 7.55 -21.36
CA ALA A 239 2.46 7.72 -21.10
C ALA A 239 2.11 7.59 -19.61
N SER A 240 2.68 6.58 -18.92
CA SER A 240 2.46 6.37 -17.50
C SER A 240 3.00 7.50 -16.63
N LYS A 241 4.19 8.02 -16.97
CA LYS A 241 4.83 9.14 -16.28
C LYS A 241 4.03 10.44 -16.45
N GLU A 242 3.67 10.79 -17.68
CA GLU A 242 2.90 12.00 -17.96
C GLU A 242 1.48 11.95 -17.36
N ALA A 243 0.84 10.78 -17.38
CA ALA A 243 -0.45 10.58 -16.71
C ALA A 243 -0.34 10.71 -15.18
N ALA A 244 0.79 10.33 -14.59
CA ALA A 244 1.06 10.54 -13.16
C ALA A 244 1.08 12.03 -12.82
N TYR A 245 1.89 12.82 -13.53
CA TYR A 245 1.97 14.26 -13.32
C TYR A 245 0.65 14.97 -13.59
N ALA A 246 -0.07 14.58 -14.63
CA ALA A 246 -1.38 15.15 -14.93
C ALA A 246 -2.37 14.93 -13.77
N CYS A 247 -2.40 13.72 -13.21
CA CYS A 247 -3.27 13.37 -12.10
C CYS A 247 -2.91 14.14 -10.83
N GLU A 248 -1.62 14.16 -10.48
CA GLU A 248 -1.10 14.89 -9.32
C GLU A 248 -1.40 16.38 -9.41
N ARG A 249 -1.11 17.03 -10.55
CA ARG A 249 -1.42 18.46 -10.74
C ARG A 249 -2.92 18.74 -10.69
N ALA A 250 -3.76 17.86 -11.24
CA ALA A 250 -5.22 18.04 -11.18
C ALA A 250 -5.75 17.90 -9.74
N GLU A 251 -5.24 16.95 -8.97
CA GLU A 251 -5.58 16.77 -7.55
C GLU A 251 -5.10 17.95 -6.71
N ASP A 252 -3.85 18.37 -6.84
CA ASP A 252 -3.28 19.53 -6.13
C ASP A 252 -4.14 20.78 -6.31
N VAL A 253 -4.57 21.04 -7.54
CA VAL A 253 -5.41 22.18 -7.84
C VAL A 253 -6.82 22.03 -7.26
N PHE A 254 -7.41 20.84 -7.37
CA PHE A 254 -8.76 20.57 -6.86
C PHE A 254 -8.83 20.63 -5.33
N PHE A 255 -7.80 20.14 -4.65
CA PHE A 255 -7.67 20.14 -3.19
C PHE A 255 -6.97 21.38 -2.63
N ASP A 256 -6.64 22.39 -3.46
CA ASP A 256 -6.11 23.64 -2.96
C ASP A 256 -7.08 24.26 -1.93
N PRO A 257 -6.59 24.77 -0.78
CA PRO A 257 -7.44 25.31 0.28
C PRO A 257 -8.44 26.37 -0.19
N SER A 258 -8.10 27.17 -1.21
CA SER A 258 -9.01 28.15 -1.78
C SER A 258 -10.17 27.52 -2.52
N ILE A 259 -9.95 26.43 -3.26
CA ILE A 259 -11.00 25.68 -3.94
C ILE A 259 -11.81 24.88 -2.92
N LEU A 260 -11.16 24.22 -1.97
CA LEU A 260 -11.84 23.45 -0.92
C LEU A 260 -12.74 24.29 -0.03
N SER A 261 -12.28 25.48 0.38
CA SER A 261 -13.10 26.41 1.17
C SER A 261 -14.41 26.77 0.47
N MET A 262 -14.40 26.79 -0.87
CA MET A 262 -15.58 27.09 -1.67
C MET A 262 -16.56 25.90 -1.72
N VAL A 263 -16.04 24.68 -1.82
CA VAL A 263 -16.85 23.45 -1.74
C VAL A 263 -17.59 23.36 -0.41
N THR A 264 -16.91 23.61 0.72
CA THR A 264 -17.56 23.58 2.05
C THR A 264 -18.62 24.68 2.22
N LEU A 265 -18.40 25.85 1.64
CA LEU A 265 -19.36 26.97 1.67
C LEU A 265 -20.60 26.73 0.80
N SER A 266 -20.48 26.02 -0.33
CA SER A 266 -21.64 25.61 -1.13
C SER A 266 -22.51 24.57 -0.40
N HIS A 267 -21.90 23.62 0.31
CA HIS A 267 -22.63 22.61 1.08
C HIS A 267 -23.38 23.21 2.28
N THR A 268 -22.78 24.16 3.00
CA THR A 268 -23.44 24.84 4.13
C THR A 268 -24.61 25.72 3.67
N ARG A 269 -24.52 26.34 2.48
CA ARG A 269 -25.65 27.08 1.89
C ARG A 269 -26.81 26.20 1.43
N SER A 270 -26.57 24.92 1.12
CA SER A 270 -27.65 23.97 0.75
C SER A 270 -28.39 23.39 1.95
N SER A 271 -27.84 23.49 3.16
CA SER A 271 -28.44 22.96 4.40
C SER A 271 -29.17 24.00 5.27
N SER A 272 -29.18 25.28 4.88
CA SER A 272 -29.85 26.34 5.62
C SER A 272 -31.08 26.86 4.86
N PHE A 273 -32.24 26.31 5.21
CA PHE A 273 -33.61 26.88 5.31
C PHE A 273 -34.68 25.84 4.91
N PRO A 274 -35.68 25.64 5.77
CA PRO A 274 -37.01 26.07 5.36
C PRO A 274 -37.56 27.10 6.35
N GLY A 275 -38.09 28.20 5.79
CA GLY A 275 -39.12 29.01 6.44
C GLY A 275 -40.49 28.48 6.04
#